data_AF-K0RJD3-F1
#
_entry.id   AF-K0RJD3-F1
#
_cell.length_a   1.000
_cell.length_b   1.000
_cell.length_c   1.000
_cell.angle_alpha   90.00
_cell.angle_beta   90.00
_cell.angle_gamma   90.00
#
_symmetry.space_group_name_H-M   'P 1'
#
loop_
_entity.id
_entity.type
_entity.pdbx_description
1 polymer ?
#
loop_
_entity_poly.entity_id
_entity_poly.type
_entity_poly.pdbx_seq_one_letter_code
_entity_poly.pdbx_strand_id
1 'polypeptide(L)'
;GEHEEIPYSEIASTLSVEEDDVEKWVIAAVASGLMEAKMDQLSKVVIVERCAVRQFGTKEWSALKIRLEKYKTNVKGVLDALEKSSALTEG
;
A
#
# COMPACT_ATOMS: atom_id res chain seq x y z
N GLY A 1 -0.62 6.56 14.19
CA GLY A 1 -0.22 6.28 12.80
C GLY A 1 1.26 6.18 12.84
N GLU A 2 1.80 4.98 12.78
CA GLU A 2 3.24 4.75 12.80
C GLU A 2 3.77 5.06 11.40
N HIS A 3 4.58 6.12 11.30
CA HIS A 3 5.44 6.36 10.16
C HIS A 3 6.77 5.67 10.46
N GLU A 4 7.28 4.88 9.53
CA GLU A 4 8.53 4.16 9.71
C GLU A 4 9.69 5.06 9.29
N GLU A 5 10.64 5.27 10.21
CA GLU A 5 11.84 6.07 9.98
C GLU A 5 13.01 5.15 9.65
N ILE A 6 13.60 5.33 8.47
CA ILE A 6 14.71 4.51 7.99
C ILE A 6 15.95 5.39 7.85
N PRO A 7 17.06 5.08 8.55
CA PRO A 7 18.32 5.81 8.40
C PRO A 7 18.92 5.69 6.99
N TYR A 8 19.58 6.75 6.54
CA TYR A 8 20.28 6.74 5.24
C TYR A 8 21.34 5.64 5.17
N SER A 9 22.03 5.36 6.28
CA SER A 9 23.05 4.31 6.38
C SER A 9 22.47 2.92 6.12
N GLU A 10 21.26 2.64 6.59
CA GLU A 10 20.55 1.39 6.34
C GLU A 10 20.19 1.25 4.87
N ILE A 11 19.70 2.33 4.24
CA ILE A 11 19.37 2.36 2.81
C ILE A 11 20.64 2.20 1.95
N ALA A 12 21.71 2.93 2.29
CA ALA A 12 23.00 2.86 1.61
C ALA A 12 23.57 1.43 1.64
N SER A 13 23.57 0.80 2.81
CA SER A 13 24.04 -0.57 2.97
C SER A 13 23.18 -1.60 2.21
N THR A 14 21.86 -1.42 2.24
CA THR A 14 20.91 -2.34 1.58
C THR A 14 20.99 -2.25 0.06
N LEU A 15 21.11 -1.04 -0.48
CA LEU A 15 21.26 -0.80 -1.92
C LEU A 15 22.71 -0.94 -2.40
N SER A 16 23.68 -1.05 -1.48
CA SER A 16 25.12 -1.04 -1.76
C SER A 16 25.55 0.18 -2.58
N VAL A 17 25.13 1.35 -2.12
CA VAL A 17 25.44 2.67 -2.71
C VAL A 17 26.04 3.59 -1.65
N GLU A 18 26.65 4.69 -2.07
CA GLU A 18 27.14 5.71 -1.13
C GLU A 18 25.97 6.48 -0.49
N GLU A 19 26.16 6.98 0.73
CA GLU A 19 25.14 7.77 1.44
C GLU A 19 24.70 9.03 0.65
N ASP A 20 25.62 9.60 -0.14
CA ASP A 20 25.34 10.76 -0.99
C ASP A 20 24.41 10.42 -2.17
N ASP A 21 24.31 9.15 -2.54
CA ASP A 21 23.42 8.68 -3.60
C ASP A 21 22.06 8.22 -3.10
N VAL A 22 21.89 8.01 -1.79
CA VAL A 22 20.62 7.56 -1.17
C VAL A 22 19.45 8.44 -1.59
N GLU A 23 19.63 9.75 -1.63
CA GLU A 23 18.57 10.70 -2.01
C GLU A 23 18.09 10.47 -3.44
N LYS A 24 19.01 10.21 -4.37
CA LYS A 24 18.66 9.95 -5.78
C LYS A 24 17.79 8.70 -5.90
N TRP A 25 18.12 7.66 -5.12
CA TRP A 25 17.36 6.42 -5.09
C TRP A 25 15.98 6.58 -4.45
N VAL A 26 15.88 7.32 -3.35
CA VAL A 26 14.59 7.62 -2.70
C VAL A 26 13.71 8.46 -3.63
N ILE A 27 14.28 9.48 -4.29
CA ILE A 27 13.56 10.28 -5.30
C ILE A 27 13.06 9.40 -6.45
N ALA A 28 13.88 8.48 -6.97
CA ALA A 28 13.46 7.57 -8.03
C ALA A 28 12.34 6.61 -7.58
N ALA A 29 12.37 6.14 -6.33
CA ALA A 29 11.32 5.30 -5.75
C ALA A 29 10.00 6.08 -5.60
N VAL A 30 10.04 7.34 -5.15
CA VAL A 30 8.86 8.19 -5.07
C VAL A 30 8.32 8.55 -6.45
N ALA A 31 9.19 8.95 -7.38
CA ALA A 31 8.80 9.31 -8.75
C ALA A 31 8.21 8.14 -9.56
N SER A 32 8.66 6.90 -9.28
CA SER A 32 8.08 5.70 -9.88
C SER A 32 6.77 5.24 -9.22
N GLY A 33 6.31 5.95 -8.18
CA GLY A 33 5.10 5.59 -7.42
C GLY A 33 5.27 4.32 -6.57
N LEU A 34 6.50 3.90 -6.30
CA LEU A 34 6.79 2.73 -5.45
C LEU A 34 6.53 3.03 -3.97
N MET A 35 6.77 4.26 -3.55
CA MET A 35 6.52 4.72 -2.20
C MET A 35 6.17 6.21 -2.15
N GLU A 36 5.60 6.62 -1.03
CA GLU A 36 5.36 7.99 -0.62
C GLU A 36 6.14 8.18 0.68
N ALA A 37 7.15 9.05 0.64
CA ALA A 37 8.09 9.25 1.72
C ALA A 37 8.61 10.69 1.76
N LYS A 38 9.03 11.13 2.93
CA LYS A 38 9.70 12.42 3.19
C LYS A 38 11.14 12.16 3.62
N MET A 39 12.04 13.08 3.28
CA MET A 39 13.46 12.99 3.66
C MET A 39 13.80 14.11 4.64
N ASP A 40 14.39 13.76 5.77
CA ASP A 40 15.09 14.71 6.65
C ASP A 40 16.59 14.57 6.40
N GLN A 41 17.12 15.47 5.57
CA GLN A 41 18.51 15.49 5.16
C GLN A 41 19.46 15.87 6.32
N LEU A 42 18.99 16.62 7.31
CA LEU A 42 19.80 17.05 8.46
C LEU A 42 19.99 15.87 9.43
N SER A 43 18.90 15.15 9.69
CA SER A 43 18.90 13.97 10.56
C SER A 43 19.30 12.68 9.83
N LYS A 44 19.48 12.73 8.50
CA LYS A 44 19.82 11.59 7.62
C LYS A 44 18.85 10.42 7.77
N VAL A 45 17.54 10.72 7.73
CA VAL A 45 16.45 9.72 7.82
C VAL A 45 15.40 9.93 6.74
N VAL A 46 14.80 8.81 6.31
CA VAL A 46 13.66 8.77 5.40
C VAL A 46 12.43 8.34 6.18
N ILE A 47 11.39 9.17 6.17
CA ILE A 47 10.12 8.94 6.85
C ILE A 47 9.13 8.40 5.82
N VAL A 48 8.73 7.14 5.96
CA VAL A 48 7.84 6.45 5.03
C VAL A 48 6.38 6.69 5.43
N GLU A 49 5.58 7.22 4.50
CA GLU A 49 4.14 7.43 4.69
C GLU A 49 3.32 6.29 4.08
N ARG A 50 3.74 5.78 2.91
CA ARG A 50 3.09 4.66 2.23
C ARG A 50 4.06 3.94 1.31
N CYS A 51 4.03 2.61 1.29
CA CYS A 51 4.77 1.80 0.32
C CYS A 51 3.84 0.89 -0.47
N ALA A 52 4.09 0.73 -1.77
CA ALA A 52 3.44 -0.30 -2.57
C ALA A 52 4.02 -1.67 -2.17
N VAL A 53 3.20 -2.52 -1.54
CA VAL A 53 3.59 -3.88 -1.14
C VAL A 53 3.81 -4.73 -2.40
N ARG A 54 5.07 -5.00 -2.77
CA ARG A 54 5.42 -5.68 -4.02
C ARG A 54 5.52 -7.21 -3.94
N GLN A 55 5.35 -7.81 -2.76
CA GLN A 55 5.19 -9.27 -2.64
C GLN A 55 4.09 -9.58 -1.64
N PHE A 56 3.00 -10.19 -2.13
CA PHE A 56 2.01 -10.80 -1.25
C PHE A 56 2.56 -12.15 -0.78
N GLY A 57 2.94 -12.22 0.49
CA GLY A 57 3.19 -13.49 1.18
C GLY A 57 1.87 -14.22 1.43
N THR A 58 1.95 -15.42 1.99
CA THR A 58 0.77 -16.26 2.27
C THR A 58 -0.24 -15.59 3.21
N LYS A 59 0.22 -14.76 4.15
CA LYS A 59 -0.65 -14.03 5.08
C LYS A 59 -1.43 -12.92 4.37
N GLU A 60 -0.78 -12.16 3.50
CA GLU A 60 -1.43 -11.08 2.77
C GLU A 60 -2.38 -11.62 1.69
N TRP A 61 -2.05 -12.74 1.04
CA TRP A 61 -2.97 -13.47 0.14
C TRP A 61 -4.24 -13.95 0.87
N SER A 62 -4.09 -14.42 2.11
CA SER A 62 -5.22 -14.86 2.93
C SER A 62 -6.13 -13.68 3.30
N ALA A 63 -5.55 -12.54 3.70
CA ALA A 63 -6.29 -11.32 3.99
C ALA A 63 -7.02 -10.77 2.74
N LEU A 64 -6.36 -10.80 1.57
CA LEU A 64 -6.98 -10.41 0.30
C LEU A 64 -8.16 -11.30 -0.07
N LYS A 65 -8.02 -12.63 0.09
CA LYS A 65 -9.10 -13.59 -0.15
C LYS A 65 -10.32 -13.31 0.71
N ILE A 66 -10.12 -13.05 2.01
CA ILE A 66 -11.21 -12.70 2.93
C ILE A 66 -11.91 -11.41 2.48
N ARG A 67 -11.14 -10.40 2.06
CA ARG A 67 -11.69 -9.12 1.59
C ARG A 67 -12.49 -9.28 0.28
N LEU A 68 -12.03 -10.14 -0.62
CA LEU A 68 -12.72 -10.45 -1.87
C LEU A 68 -14.03 -11.21 -1.64
N GLU A 69 -14.05 -12.21 -0.76
CA GLU A 69 -15.29 -12.94 -0.42
C GLU A 69 -16.33 -12.02 0.24
N LYS A 70 -15.88 -11.09 1.08
CA LYS A 70 -16.75 -10.06 1.66
C LYS A 70 -17.33 -9.14 0.58
N TYR A 71 -16.51 -8.71 -0.38
CA TYR A 71 -16.97 -7.88 -1.49
C TYR A 71 -18.00 -8.63 -2.36
N LYS A 72 -17.75 -9.89 -2.70
CA LYS A 72 -18.67 -10.76 -3.44
C LYS A 72 -20.01 -10.93 -2.72
N THR A 73 -19.98 -11.13 -1.41
CA THR A 73 -21.18 -11.26 -0.58
C THR A 73 -21.98 -9.96 -0.56
N ASN A 74 -21.30 -8.81 -0.44
CA ASN A 74 -21.95 -7.50 -0.45
C ASN A 74 -22.59 -7.20 -1.81
N VAL A 75 -21.90 -7.48 -2.93
CA VAL A 75 -22.44 -7.27 -4.28
C VAL A 75 -23.66 -8.17 -4.53
N LYS A 76 -23.63 -9.43 -4.08
CA LYS A 76 -24.81 -10.31 -4.11
C LYS A 76 -25.97 -9.75 -3.30
N GLY A 77 -25.71 -9.27 -2.09
CA GLY A 77 -26.75 -8.67 -1.24
C GLY A 77 -27.41 -7.45 -1.89
N VAL A 78 -26.65 -6.63 -2.63
CA VAL A 78 -27.22 -5.51 -3.40
C VAL A 78 -28.05 -6.01 -4.58
N LEU A 79 -27.61 -7.05 -5.29
CA LEU A 79 -28.37 -7.64 -6.39
C LEU A 79 -29.70 -8.26 -5.92
N ASP A 80 -29.66 -9.05 -4.83
CA ASP A 80 -30.85 -9.62 -4.19
C ASP A 80 -31.83 -8.52 -3.72
N ALA A 81 -31.31 -7.40 -3.22
CA ALA A 81 -32.14 -6.26 -2.82
C ALA A 81 -32.81 -5.58 -4.03
N LEU A 82 -32.11 -5.48 -5.16
CA LEU A 82 -32.66 -4.92 -6.39
C LEU A 82 -33.74 -5.83 -6.98
N GLU A 83 -33.52 -7.15 -7.05
CA GLU A 83 -34.53 -8.12 -7.52
C GLU A 83 -35.78 -8.13 -6.62
N LYS A 84 -35.59 -8.04 -5.29
CA LYS A 84 -36.71 -7.90 -4.37
C LYS A 84 -37.46 -6.57 -4.54
N SER A 85 -36.76 -5.46 -4.81
CA SER A 85 -37.41 -4.17 -5.05
C SER A 85 -38.15 -4.11 -6.39
N SER A 86 -37.64 -4.76 -7.44
CA SER A 86 -38.32 -4.83 -8.72
C SER A 86 -39.58 -5.70 -8.64
N ALA A 87 -39.53 -6.80 -7.88
CA ALA A 87 -40.69 -7.65 -7.62
C ALA A 87 -41.78 -6.96 -6.76
N LEU A 88 -41.43 -5.92 -5.97
CA LEU A 88 -42.38 -5.12 -5.21
C LEU A 88 -42.98 -3.94 -6.00
N THR A 89 -42.45 -3.63 -7.20
CA THR A 89 -42.92 -2.48 -8.01
C THR A 89 -43.98 -2.87 -9.06
N GLU A 90 -44.22 -4.16 -9.27
CA GLU A 90 -45.26 -4.69 -10.17
C GLU A 90 -46.47 -5.30 -9.41
N GLY A 91 -46.90 -4.65 -8.32
CA GLY A 91 -48.09 -5.01 -7.53
C GLY A 91 -49.06 -3.86 -7.36
#